data_AF-A0A2V7UWV4-F1
#
_entry.id   AF-A0A2V7UWV4-F1
#
_cell.length_a   1.000
_cell.length_b   1.000
_cell.length_c   1.000
_cell.angle_alpha   90.00
_cell.angle_beta   90.00
_cell.angle_gamma   90.00
#
_symmetry.space_group_name_H-M   'P 1'
#
loop_
_entity.id
_entity.type
_entity.pdbx_description
1 polymer ?
#
loop_
_entity_poly.entity_id
_entity_poly.type
_entity_poly.pdbx_seq_one_letter_code
_entity_poly.pdbx_strand_id
1 'polypeptide(L)'
;EFSLARLASRHVKVVLGGQGADECFGGYVRYLLMGIEEQLANREELKHYLPLARFFWRDEMFSDYARRYYQLVRRGGGARMPGLERVRQAFGAHTHLIDQMGRADIELSLPSLITMNDRAAASWGLENRTPFLDHRIVELAFQIPPDLKIRDMEQKVILRKVARGLVPDSIIDRKDKKGLIVP
;
A
#
# COMPACT_ATOMS: atom_id res chain seq x y z
N GLU A 1 4.02 -10.45 24.77
CA GLU A 1 4.56 -10.06 23.45
C GLU A 1 4.53 -11.24 22.48
N PHE A 2 4.24 -11.00 21.20
CA PHE A 2 4.26 -11.95 20.08
C PHE A 2 3.54 -13.30 20.28
N SER A 3 2.30 -13.27 20.76
CA SER A 3 1.49 -14.48 21.04
C SER A 3 1.33 -15.42 19.85
N LEU A 4 1.26 -14.88 18.62
CA LEU A 4 1.14 -15.70 17.40
C LEU A 4 2.44 -16.48 17.11
N ALA A 5 3.60 -15.84 17.24
CA ALA A 5 4.89 -16.49 17.06
C ALA A 5 5.11 -17.56 18.16
N ARG A 6 4.74 -17.27 19.41
CA ARG A 6 4.77 -18.25 20.51
C ARG A 6 3.89 -19.47 20.24
N LEU A 7 2.72 -19.27 19.65
CA LEU A 7 1.82 -20.37 19.31
C LEU A 7 2.38 -21.21 18.16
N ALA A 8 2.82 -20.56 17.08
CA ALA A 8 3.36 -21.23 15.91
C ALA A 8 4.63 -22.04 16.22
N SER A 9 5.51 -21.56 17.11
CA SER A 9 6.76 -22.25 17.48
C SER A 9 6.56 -23.61 18.15
N ARG A 10 5.35 -23.90 18.65
CA ARG A 10 4.97 -25.22 19.17
C ARG A 10 4.71 -26.25 18.08
N HIS A 11 4.46 -25.80 16.85
CA HIS A 11 4.01 -26.66 15.75
C HIS A 11 4.99 -26.69 14.59
N VAL A 12 5.69 -25.58 14.32
CA VAL A 12 6.59 -25.43 13.17
C VAL A 12 7.88 -24.71 13.55
N LYS A 13 8.87 -24.80 12.65
CA LYS A 13 10.14 -24.05 12.73
C LYS A 13 10.23 -22.94 11.69
N VAL A 14 9.50 -23.07 10.59
CA VAL A 14 9.47 -22.11 9.49
C VAL A 14 8.05 -21.61 9.31
N VAL A 15 7.89 -20.30 9.18
CA VAL A 15 6.61 -19.65 8.86
C VAL A 15 6.74 -18.84 7.58
N LEU A 16 5.67 -18.80 6.79
CA LEU A 16 5.59 -17.99 5.57
C LEU A 16 4.81 -16.71 5.85
N GLY A 17 5.50 -15.58 5.76
CA GLY A 17 4.94 -14.25 5.85
C GLY A 17 4.42 -13.72 4.51
N GLY A 18 3.36 -12.91 4.57
CA GLY A 18 2.74 -12.29 3.39
C GLY A 18 3.34 -10.92 2.99
N GLN A 19 4.44 -10.48 3.61
CA GLN A 19 5.10 -9.20 3.33
C GLN A 19 5.57 -9.16 1.88
N GLY A 20 5.48 -8.00 1.22
CA GLY A 20 5.82 -7.82 -0.20
C GLY A 20 4.63 -7.97 -1.14
N ALA A 21 3.56 -8.65 -0.73
CA ALA A 21 2.38 -8.82 -1.58
C ALA A 21 1.62 -7.52 -1.81
N ASP A 22 1.60 -6.62 -0.81
CA ASP A 22 0.87 -5.35 -0.94
C ASP A 22 1.68 -4.34 -1.78
N GLU A 23 2.99 -4.32 -1.63
CA GLU A 23 3.93 -3.43 -2.33
C GLU A 23 4.05 -3.81 -3.82
N CYS A 24 4.20 -5.11 -4.11
CA CYS A 24 4.42 -5.60 -5.47
C CYS A 24 3.13 -5.59 -6.33
N PHE A 25 1.97 -5.87 -5.71
CA PHE A 25 0.72 -6.12 -6.43
C PHE A 25 -0.40 -5.11 -6.12
N GLY A 26 -0.07 -3.97 -5.51
CA GLY A 26 -1.03 -2.89 -5.27
C GLY A 26 -2.10 -3.21 -4.26
N GLY A 27 -1.69 -3.58 -3.06
CA GLY A 27 -2.54 -4.04 -1.96
C GLY A 27 -2.93 -3.01 -0.92
N TYR A 28 -2.44 -1.78 -1.05
CA TYR A 28 -2.70 -0.71 -0.08
C TYR A 28 -3.78 0.24 -0.54
N VAL A 29 -4.65 0.66 0.39
CA VAL A 29 -5.72 1.63 0.11
C VAL A 29 -5.16 2.95 -0.39
N ARG A 30 -3.97 3.33 0.07
CA ARG A 30 -3.27 4.53 -0.43
C ARG A 30 -3.00 4.48 -1.94
N TYR A 31 -2.82 3.30 -2.54
CA TYR A 31 -2.60 3.18 -3.99
C TYR A 31 -3.88 3.45 -4.76
N LEU A 32 -5.04 3.02 -4.23
CA LEU A 32 -6.33 3.36 -4.79
C LEU A 32 -6.56 4.86 -4.73
N LEU A 33 -6.33 5.48 -3.56
CA LEU A 33 -6.54 6.92 -3.37
C LEU A 33 -5.67 7.75 -4.32
N MET A 34 -4.39 7.42 -4.42
CA MET A 34 -3.45 8.11 -5.31
C MET A 34 -3.76 7.86 -6.79
N GLY A 35 -4.19 6.65 -7.15
CA GLY A 35 -4.63 6.35 -8.52
C GLY A 35 -5.87 7.14 -8.92
N ILE A 36 -6.85 7.32 -8.01
CA ILE A 36 -8.01 8.18 -8.25
C ILE A 36 -7.58 9.65 -8.38
N GLU A 37 -6.69 10.11 -7.50
CA GLU A 37 -6.15 11.47 -7.57
C GLU A 37 -5.46 11.73 -8.92
N GLU A 38 -4.63 10.80 -9.39
CA GLU A 38 -3.99 10.87 -10.71
C GLU A 38 -5.02 10.93 -11.85
N GLN A 39 -6.05 10.07 -11.80
CA GLN A 39 -7.13 10.08 -12.79
C GLN A 39 -7.88 11.42 -12.80
N LEU A 40 -8.17 12.00 -11.64
CA LEU A 40 -8.85 13.29 -11.53
C LEU A 40 -7.93 14.44 -11.97
N ALA A 41 -6.65 14.40 -11.62
CA ALA A 41 -5.70 15.44 -11.98
C ALA A 41 -5.40 15.50 -13.48
N ASN A 42 -5.48 14.36 -14.17
CA ASN A 42 -5.24 14.26 -15.61
C ASN A 42 -6.47 14.57 -16.47
N ARG A 43 -7.65 14.80 -15.88
CA ARG A 43 -8.84 15.24 -16.64
C ARG A 43 -8.75 16.72 -17.00
N GLU A 44 -8.84 17.03 -18.29
CA GLU A 44 -8.73 18.39 -18.82
C GLU A 44 -9.72 19.35 -18.16
N GLU A 45 -10.95 18.88 -17.92
CA GLU A 45 -12.05 19.65 -17.33
C GLU A 45 -11.75 20.04 -15.88
N LEU A 46 -10.93 19.25 -15.17
CA LEU A 46 -10.59 19.46 -13.77
C LEU A 46 -9.27 20.20 -13.57
N LYS A 47 -8.46 20.40 -14.63
CA LYS A 47 -7.17 21.12 -14.54
C LYS A 47 -7.32 22.53 -13.96
N HIS A 48 -8.38 23.25 -14.36
CA HIS A 48 -8.67 24.59 -13.83
C HIS A 48 -9.19 24.59 -12.39
N TYR A 49 -9.63 23.43 -11.89
CA TYR A 49 -10.14 23.23 -10.54
C TYR A 49 -9.15 22.52 -9.63
N LEU A 50 -7.92 22.23 -10.09
CA LEU A 50 -6.84 21.67 -9.26
C LEU A 50 -6.59 22.46 -7.96
N PRO A 51 -6.70 23.81 -7.92
CA PRO A 51 -6.63 24.54 -6.65
C PRO A 51 -7.76 24.19 -5.68
N LEU A 52 -8.98 23.97 -6.18
CA LEU A 52 -10.15 23.55 -5.40
C LEU A 52 -10.00 22.10 -4.92
N ALA A 53 -9.47 21.22 -5.76
CA ALA A 53 -9.08 19.87 -5.37
C ALA A 53 -8.10 19.91 -4.19
N ARG A 54 -6.93 20.55 -4.36
CA ARG A 54 -5.90 20.66 -3.31
C ARG A 54 -6.42 21.19 -1.97
N PHE A 55 -7.46 22.02 -2.02
CA PHE A 55 -8.15 22.52 -0.85
C PHE A 55 -8.89 21.39 -0.09
N PHE A 56 -9.62 20.51 -0.76
CA PHE A 56 -10.27 19.35 -0.12
C PHE A 56 -9.28 18.27 0.34
N TRP A 57 -8.16 18.06 -0.35
CA TRP A 57 -7.20 16.98 -0.04
C TRP A 57 -6.27 17.25 1.16
N ARG A 58 -6.11 18.50 1.63
CA ARG A 58 -5.03 18.87 2.56
C ARG A 58 -5.21 18.40 4.01
N ASP A 59 -6.35 18.68 4.64
CA ASP A 59 -6.57 18.35 6.07
C ASP A 59 -8.02 17.94 6.39
N GLU A 60 -8.94 18.05 5.42
CA GLU A 60 -10.39 18.02 5.67
C GLU A 60 -11.17 17.12 4.70
N MET A 61 -10.48 16.27 3.92
CA MET A 61 -11.10 15.43 2.88
C MET A 61 -12.32 14.63 3.39
N PHE A 62 -12.25 14.20 4.66
CA PHE A 62 -13.28 13.43 5.36
C PHE A 62 -13.98 14.21 6.49
N SER A 63 -13.83 15.54 6.56
CA SER A 63 -14.56 16.37 7.51
C SER A 63 -16.01 16.59 7.04
N ASP A 64 -16.83 17.11 7.95
CA ASP A 64 -18.20 17.53 7.62
C ASP A 64 -18.24 18.50 6.42
N TYR A 65 -19.23 18.32 5.55
CA TYR A 65 -19.37 19.07 4.30
C TYR A 65 -19.41 20.60 4.51
N ALA A 66 -20.08 21.08 5.56
CA ALA A 66 -20.16 22.51 5.86
C ALA A 66 -18.82 23.06 6.38
N ARG A 67 -18.07 22.26 7.16
CA ARG A 67 -16.72 22.62 7.62
C ARG A 67 -15.74 22.77 6.44
N ARG A 68 -15.79 21.85 5.47
CA ARG A 68 -14.98 21.95 4.24
C ARG A 68 -15.29 23.25 3.49
N TYR A 69 -16.57 23.57 3.33
CA TYR A 69 -16.98 24.82 2.68
C TYR A 69 -16.50 26.07 3.45
N TYR A 70 -16.62 26.08 4.79
CA TYR A 70 -16.17 27.19 5.63
C TYR A 70 -14.65 27.43 5.54
N GLN A 71 -13.86 26.35 5.52
CA GLN A 71 -12.42 26.45 5.35
C GLN A 71 -12.03 26.99 3.96
N LEU A 72 -12.85 26.78 2.92
CA LEU A 72 -12.58 27.27 1.55
C LEU A 72 -12.56 28.78 1.50
N VAL A 73 -13.39 29.39 2.34
CA VAL A 73 -13.51 30.85 2.45
C VAL A 73 -12.41 31.44 3.35
N ARG A 74 -11.73 30.60 4.16
CA ARG A 74 -10.70 31.04 5.11
C ARG A 74 -9.31 31.02 4.46
N ARG A 75 -8.58 32.15 4.46
CA ARG A 75 -7.25 32.26 3.84
C ARG A 75 -6.11 32.04 4.85
N GLY A 76 -5.28 31.00 4.64
CA GLY A 76 -3.92 30.86 5.21
C GLY A 76 -3.54 29.45 5.75
N GLY A 77 -2.31 28.98 5.42
CA GLY A 77 -1.64 27.85 6.11
C GLY A 77 -0.60 27.06 5.29
N GLY A 78 0.60 26.85 5.83
CA GLY A 78 1.64 26.00 5.23
C GLY A 78 2.62 25.42 6.26
N ALA A 79 3.18 24.24 5.95
CA ALA A 79 4.30 23.62 6.68
C ALA A 79 5.19 22.80 5.74
N ARG A 80 6.52 22.85 5.97
CA ARG A 80 7.57 22.10 5.25
C ARG A 80 7.47 20.59 5.52
N MET A 81 7.87 19.76 4.56
CA MET A 81 7.88 18.30 4.65
C MET A 81 9.31 17.72 4.56
N PRO A 82 9.92 17.28 5.69
CA PRO A 82 11.17 16.54 5.66
C PRO A 82 10.99 15.14 5.07
N GLY A 83 11.96 14.67 4.26
CA GLY A 83 11.93 13.34 3.62
C GLY A 83 11.45 13.31 2.17
N LEU A 84 10.91 14.42 1.66
CA LEU A 84 10.37 14.53 0.30
C LEU A 84 11.38 14.14 -0.79
N GLU A 85 12.65 14.52 -0.64
CA GLU A 85 13.68 14.25 -1.65
C GLU A 85 13.96 12.75 -1.84
N ARG A 86 13.89 11.94 -0.77
CA ARG A 86 14.05 10.48 -0.90
C ARG A 86 12.88 9.84 -1.64
N VAL A 87 11.66 10.30 -1.37
CA VAL A 87 10.46 9.83 -2.08
C VAL A 87 10.53 10.22 -3.55
N ARG A 88 10.95 11.46 -3.87
CA ARG A 88 11.15 11.91 -5.25
C ARG A 88 12.15 11.04 -6.02
N GLN A 89 13.26 10.67 -5.38
CA GLN A 89 14.25 9.79 -5.99
C GLN A 89 13.67 8.41 -6.32
N ALA A 90 12.92 7.79 -5.40
CA ALA A 90 12.28 6.50 -5.64
C ALA A 90 11.22 6.57 -6.76
N PHE A 91 10.48 7.68 -6.85
CA PHE A 91 9.46 7.90 -7.89
C PHE A 91 10.08 8.09 -9.29
N GLY A 92 11.28 8.68 -9.40
CA GLY A 92 11.92 8.93 -10.70
C GLY A 92 12.27 7.69 -11.51
N ALA A 93 12.26 6.49 -10.90
CA ALA A 93 12.68 5.25 -11.55
C ALA A 93 11.59 4.58 -12.42
N HIS A 94 10.32 4.97 -12.26
CA HIS A 94 9.18 4.38 -12.99
C HIS A 94 8.27 5.48 -13.55
N THR A 95 7.52 5.16 -14.60
CA THR A 95 6.59 6.11 -15.25
C THR A 95 5.20 6.09 -14.63
N HIS A 96 4.70 4.92 -14.23
CA HIS A 96 3.37 4.77 -13.65
C HIS A 96 3.37 4.95 -12.14
N LEU A 97 2.42 5.74 -11.62
CA LEU A 97 2.30 6.10 -10.21
C LEU A 97 2.24 4.89 -9.28
N ILE A 98 1.51 3.83 -9.65
CA ILE A 98 1.40 2.62 -8.82
C ILE A 98 2.75 1.93 -8.62
N ASP A 99 3.59 1.89 -9.66
CA ASP A 99 4.93 1.29 -9.57
C ASP A 99 5.90 2.21 -8.84
N GLN A 100 5.79 3.53 -9.03
CA GLN A 100 6.54 4.51 -8.25
C GLN A 100 6.28 4.35 -6.74
N MET A 101 5.01 4.19 -6.36
CA MET A 101 4.60 3.95 -4.98
C MET A 101 5.07 2.59 -4.48
N GLY A 102 4.90 1.52 -5.28
CA GLY A 102 5.39 0.17 -4.97
C GLY A 102 6.87 0.15 -4.67
N ARG A 103 7.67 0.82 -5.51
CA ARG A 103 9.11 0.94 -5.34
C ARG A 103 9.47 1.72 -4.07
N ALA A 104 8.84 2.87 -3.87
CA ALA A 104 9.06 3.68 -2.68
C ALA A 104 8.74 2.91 -1.39
N ASP A 105 7.67 2.12 -1.37
CA ASP A 105 7.33 1.30 -0.20
C ASP A 105 8.37 0.19 0.06
N ILE A 106 8.85 -0.47 -0.99
CA ILE A 106 9.92 -1.48 -0.88
C ILE A 106 11.21 -0.87 -0.34
N GLU A 107 11.58 0.33 -0.80
CA GLU A 107 12.82 0.98 -0.39
C GLU A 107 12.74 1.62 1.00
N LEU A 108 11.59 2.22 1.34
CA LEU A 108 11.51 3.15 2.48
C LEU A 108 10.75 2.57 3.68
N SER A 109 9.70 1.77 3.46
CA SER A 109 8.83 1.28 4.53
C SER A 109 9.12 -0.17 4.89
N LEU A 110 9.20 -1.02 3.87
CA LEU A 110 9.29 -2.47 4.00
C LEU A 110 10.48 -2.97 4.84
N PRO A 111 11.70 -2.38 4.80
CA PRO A 111 12.82 -2.85 5.62
C PRO A 111 12.49 -2.82 7.12
N SER A 112 11.76 -1.81 7.58
CA SER A 112 11.35 -1.69 8.98
C SER A 112 10.32 -2.77 9.36
N LEU A 113 9.37 -3.06 8.47
CA LEU A 113 8.31 -4.06 8.67
C LEU A 113 8.87 -5.48 8.67
N ILE A 114 9.82 -5.80 7.78
CA ILE A 114 10.50 -7.10 7.77
C ILE A 114 11.29 -7.27 9.06
N THR A 115 12.08 -6.27 9.45
CA THR A 115 12.89 -6.32 10.67
C THR A 115 12.02 -6.58 11.91
N MET A 116 10.86 -5.92 12.00
CA MET A 116 9.92 -6.15 13.10
C MET A 116 9.39 -7.59 13.13
N ASN A 117 8.98 -8.12 11.97
CA ASN A 117 8.45 -9.49 11.88
C ASN A 117 9.51 -10.56 12.12
N ASP A 118 10.72 -10.36 11.62
CA ASP A 118 11.85 -11.26 11.86
C ASP A 118 12.23 -11.29 13.34
N ARG A 119 12.28 -10.13 14.00
CA ARG A 119 12.51 -10.09 15.46
C ARG A 119 11.41 -10.82 16.22
N ALA A 120 10.15 -10.65 15.83
CA ALA A 120 9.03 -11.34 16.45
C ALA A 120 9.14 -12.86 16.29
N ALA A 121 9.47 -13.35 15.09
CA ALA A 121 9.65 -14.77 14.81
C ALA A 121 10.87 -15.34 15.53
N ALA A 122 12.03 -14.69 15.41
CA ALA A 122 13.28 -15.13 16.01
C ALA A 122 13.20 -15.20 17.54
N SER A 123 12.42 -14.32 18.19
CA SER A 123 12.21 -14.35 19.65
C SER A 123 11.61 -15.68 20.16
N TRP A 124 10.98 -16.46 19.28
CA TRP A 124 10.41 -17.78 19.58
C TRP A 124 11.05 -18.91 18.77
N GLY A 125 12.26 -18.69 18.23
CA GLY A 125 13.01 -19.69 17.46
C GLY A 125 12.32 -20.09 16.14
N LEU A 126 11.55 -19.18 15.55
CA LEU A 126 10.95 -19.34 14.24
C LEU A 126 11.77 -18.63 13.16
N GLU A 127 11.91 -19.29 12.01
CA GLU A 127 12.41 -18.70 10.79
C GLU A 127 11.23 -18.15 9.97
N ASN A 128 11.19 -16.84 9.76
CA ASN A 128 10.19 -16.18 8.93
C ASN A 128 10.72 -16.04 7.49
N ARG A 129 9.97 -16.54 6.50
CA ARG A 129 10.29 -16.37 5.08
C ARG A 129 9.20 -15.58 4.40
N THR A 130 9.56 -14.72 3.46
CA THR A 130 8.64 -13.79 2.77
C THR A 130 8.64 -14.07 1.26
N PRO A 131 7.89 -15.08 0.77
CA PRO A 131 7.99 -15.54 -0.63
C PRO A 131 7.73 -14.45 -1.66
N PHE A 132 6.83 -13.50 -1.37
CA PHE A 132 6.53 -12.38 -2.27
C PHE A 132 7.71 -11.42 -2.51
N LEU A 133 8.76 -11.50 -1.69
CA LEU A 133 9.98 -10.71 -1.83
C LEU A 133 11.11 -11.48 -2.51
N ASP A 134 10.84 -12.68 -3.04
CA ASP A 134 11.78 -13.32 -3.97
C ASP A 134 11.99 -12.39 -5.17
N HIS A 135 13.26 -12.15 -5.52
CA HIS A 135 13.62 -11.22 -6.59
C HIS A 135 12.89 -11.50 -7.90
N ARG A 136 12.62 -12.77 -8.25
CA ARG A 136 11.89 -13.15 -9.46
C ARG A 136 10.45 -12.69 -9.44
N ILE A 137 9.81 -12.75 -8.26
CA ILE A 137 8.43 -12.29 -8.07
C ILE A 137 8.38 -10.77 -8.12
N VAL A 138 9.33 -10.10 -7.46
CA VAL A 138 9.43 -8.64 -7.47
C VAL A 138 9.66 -8.14 -8.89
N GLU A 139 10.66 -8.65 -9.59
CA GLU A 139 10.97 -8.29 -10.98
C GLU A 139 9.77 -8.51 -11.91
N LEU A 140 9.12 -9.68 -11.82
CA LEU A 140 7.89 -9.96 -12.57
C LEU A 140 6.79 -8.95 -12.23
N ALA A 141 6.59 -8.66 -10.95
CA ALA A 141 5.56 -7.72 -10.52
C ALA A 141 5.76 -6.34 -11.14
N PHE A 142 7.00 -5.83 -11.22
CA PHE A 142 7.31 -4.54 -11.86
C PHE A 142 7.26 -4.58 -13.40
N GLN A 143 7.15 -5.75 -14.03
CA GLN A 143 6.89 -5.90 -15.47
C GLN A 143 5.39 -5.98 -15.81
N ILE A 144 4.55 -6.31 -14.82
CA ILE A 144 3.09 -6.40 -15.02
C ILE A 144 2.51 -4.98 -15.19
N PRO A 145 1.71 -4.72 -16.24
CA PRO A 145 0.97 -3.47 -16.40
C PRO A 145 0.20 -3.09 -15.12
N PRO A 146 0.37 -1.86 -14.59
CA PRO A 146 -0.28 -1.44 -13.35
C PRO A 146 -1.80 -1.61 -13.30
N ASP A 147 -2.48 -1.45 -14.43
CA ASP A 147 -3.95 -1.65 -14.57
C ASP A 147 -4.40 -3.10 -14.36
N LEU A 148 -3.46 -4.04 -14.26
CA LEU A 148 -3.74 -5.44 -13.87
C LEU A 148 -3.51 -5.66 -12.37
N LYS A 149 -2.79 -4.76 -11.69
CA LYS A 149 -2.61 -4.77 -10.24
C LYS A 149 -3.83 -4.14 -9.55
N ILE A 150 -4.25 -2.98 -10.05
CA ILE A 150 -5.39 -2.22 -9.56
C ILE A 150 -6.33 -1.93 -10.74
N ARG A 151 -7.62 -2.25 -10.57
CA ARG A 151 -8.65 -2.01 -11.59
C ARG A 151 -10.01 -1.85 -10.92
N ASP A 152 -10.84 -0.95 -11.42
CA ASP A 152 -12.23 -0.77 -10.95
C ASP A 152 -12.35 -0.64 -9.42
N MET A 153 -11.43 0.15 -8.83
CA MET A 153 -11.34 0.34 -7.38
C MET A 153 -11.00 -0.93 -6.57
N GLU A 154 -10.60 -2.01 -7.24
CA GLU A 154 -10.16 -3.24 -6.62
C GLU A 154 -8.63 -3.35 -6.63
N GLN A 155 -8.11 -3.89 -5.53
CA GLN A 155 -6.68 -4.12 -5.30
C GLN A 155 -6.30 -5.56 -5.59
N LYS A 156 -5.02 -5.77 -5.92
CA LYS A 156 -4.42 -7.10 -6.13
C LYS A 156 -5.18 -7.91 -7.17
N VAL A 157 -5.71 -7.27 -8.21
CA VAL A 157 -6.61 -7.91 -9.18
C VAL A 157 -5.93 -9.12 -9.81
N ILE A 158 -4.70 -8.97 -10.31
CA ILE A 158 -3.94 -10.09 -10.88
C ILE A 158 -3.65 -11.19 -9.86
N LEU A 159 -3.27 -10.82 -8.63
CA LEU A 159 -2.94 -11.81 -7.60
C LEU A 159 -4.18 -12.59 -7.15
N ARG A 160 -5.34 -11.93 -7.02
CA ARG A 160 -6.62 -12.58 -6.72
C ARG A 160 -7.02 -13.52 -7.85
N LYS A 161 -6.85 -13.12 -9.11
CA LYS A 161 -7.12 -13.96 -10.28
C LYS A 161 -6.24 -15.22 -10.29
N VAL A 162 -4.93 -15.08 -10.06
CA VAL A 162 -4.00 -16.21 -10.00
C VAL A 162 -4.29 -17.14 -8.82
N ALA A 163 -4.79 -16.61 -7.70
CA ALA A 163 -5.13 -17.41 -6.53
C ALA A 163 -6.40 -18.27 -6.70
N ARG A 164 -7.27 -17.95 -7.67
CA ARG A 164 -8.49 -18.74 -7.95
C ARG A 164 -8.10 -20.17 -8.31
N GLY A 165 -8.78 -21.14 -7.69
CA GLY A 165 -8.48 -22.56 -7.85
C GLY A 165 -7.32 -23.08 -7.00
N LEU A 166 -6.55 -22.21 -6.32
CA LEU A 166 -5.53 -22.60 -5.34
C LEU A 166 -6.03 -22.54 -3.90
N VAL A 167 -6.91 -21.57 -3.60
CA VAL A 167 -7.55 -21.40 -2.30
C VAL A 167 -9.05 -21.17 -2.47
N PRO A 168 -9.87 -21.45 -1.44
CA PRO A 168 -11.32 -21.24 -1.53
C PRO A 168 -11.66 -19.79 -1.88
N ASP A 169 -12.67 -19.62 -2.74
CA ASP A 169 -13.13 -18.31 -3.20
C ASP A 169 -13.56 -17.39 -2.05
N SER A 170 -14.09 -17.96 -0.96
CA SER A 170 -14.43 -17.21 0.25
C SER A 170 -13.24 -16.48 0.90
N ILE A 171 -12.01 -16.97 0.72
CA ILE A 171 -10.79 -16.31 1.19
C ILE A 171 -10.39 -15.19 0.25
N ILE A 172 -10.56 -15.39 -1.06
CA ILE A 172 -10.19 -14.44 -2.12
C ILE A 172 -11.16 -13.27 -2.16
N ASP A 173 -12.46 -13.52 -1.98
CA ASP A 173 -13.52 -12.52 -2.01
C ASP A 173 -13.71 -11.77 -0.69
N ARG A 174 -12.94 -12.15 0.32
CA ARG A 174 -12.99 -11.52 1.64
C ARG A 174 -12.70 -10.02 1.53
N LYS A 175 -13.67 -9.20 1.99
CA LYS A 175 -13.57 -7.73 2.01
C LYS A 175 -13.05 -7.18 3.35
N ASP A 176 -13.14 -7.93 4.45
CA ASP A 176 -12.64 -7.52 5.78
C ASP A 176 -11.14 -7.80 5.96
N LYS A 177 -10.29 -7.10 5.21
CA LYS A 177 -8.83 -7.17 5.39
C LYS A 177 -8.46 -6.67 6.79
N LYS A 178 -8.17 -7.60 7.70
CA LYS A 178 -7.62 -7.30 9.04
C LYS A 178 -6.10 -7.53 9.01
N GLY A 179 -5.35 -6.47 9.24
CA GLY A 179 -3.93 -6.59 9.58
C GLY A 179 -3.76 -7.27 10.93
N LEU A 180 -2.52 -7.63 11.29
CA LEU A 180 -2.21 -8.01 12.66
C LEU A 180 -2.30 -6.75 13.52
N ILE A 181 -3.44 -6.57 14.19
CA ILE A 181 -3.65 -5.49 15.15
C ILE A 181 -2.86 -5.86 16.41
N VAL A 182 -1.97 -4.97 16.85
CA VAL A 182 -1.30 -5.10 18.13
C VAL A 182 -2.33 -4.72 19.20
N PRO A 183 -2.64 -5.58 20.20
CA PRO A 183 -3.54 -5.24 21.29
C PRO A 183 -2.98 -4.14 22.20
#